data_AF-A0A9P9MIV1-F1
#
_entry.id   AF-A0A9P9MIV1-F1
#
_cell.length_a   1.000
_cell.length_b   1.000
_cell.length_c   1.000
_cell.angle_alpha   90.00
_cell.angle_beta   90.00
_cell.angle_gamma   90.00
#
_symmetry.space_group_name_H-M   'P 1'
#
loop_
_entity.id
_entity.type
_entity.pdbx_description
1 polymer ?
#
loop_
_entity_poly.entity_id
_entity_poly.type
_entity_poly.pdbx_seq_one_letter_code
_entity_poly.pdbx_strand_id
1 'polypeptide(L)'
;MKSSALLATLAAGLCASAFSLERRQSSNWTVGQTVQTESGPVSGHAAKNNSEVSEYLGIPYGQAPVGNLRFAAPVKFAGSGAINGTSFGPNCPVKSSNNSLPSTQQLDAANVTAAGIATLSLLSATGTYSEDCLFLNVWTKPQTGDTKKAVLIWLYGGGFSSGAGSVRGYTGANIAAQEDVVVVSFNYRLSILGFPGNPNSTANVALLDQRLAVEWVRDNIENFGGDPSRITLFGQSAGAASIDIYSYAWTSDPIVAGFIPESGNVIGWGLPNSKEFSAAAWYNVSTTLGCGNASSNATAVLECMRSQNYSTILDSIPPASGTAAILGYFGPTQDDVVVFSNYSSRTPAKVPMLIGNNDYEGGLFRTQFALNGLFFSDNFWKAFNLQAFTCPTGIRANLSVAAGNPTWRYRYMGVFPNLAISDEAGTWHSAEVPMLFNTAPTTTPATTAQIAIGNYMRGAWAAFAKDPKEGLTNYGWPVYNTSQDSLVRLGYENMTGPNLINPYRYDADCVFVNVSSTDSSVAIPDIPDMGASVTPTANGTSPTPTPTASGTGTGSGSGTTSPSPSSTGNAGEKVAVSVYLAMAGVMAAALM
;
A
#
# COMPACT_ATOMS: atom_id res chain seq x y z
N MET A 1 17.21 -46.47 73.36
CA MET A 1 16.07 -47.35 73.06
C MET A 1 16.03 -47.57 71.55
N LYS A 2 16.16 -48.85 71.12
CA LYS A 2 15.75 -49.50 69.83
C LYS A 2 15.88 -48.67 68.53
N SER A 3 16.76 -48.98 67.56
CA SER A 3 16.72 -50.11 66.58
C SER A 3 15.36 -50.17 65.85
N SER A 4 15.17 -50.15 64.53
CA SER A 4 15.90 -50.72 63.37
C SER A 4 15.31 -50.07 62.08
N ALA A 5 16.09 -49.61 61.10
CA ALA A 5 16.58 -50.33 59.92
C ALA A 5 15.51 -50.94 58.97
N LEU A 6 15.53 -50.45 57.71
CA LEU A 6 15.84 -51.20 56.47
C LEU A 6 14.76 -51.30 55.35
N LEU A 7 15.14 -50.76 54.16
CA LEU A 7 14.98 -51.28 52.77
C LEU A 7 13.54 -51.41 52.18
N ALA A 8 13.21 -51.11 50.92
CA ALA A 8 14.00 -51.05 49.69
C ALA A 8 13.30 -50.29 48.52
N THR A 9 14.13 -49.63 47.69
CA THR A 9 14.10 -49.52 46.20
C THR A 9 12.78 -49.31 45.43
N LEU A 10 12.68 -48.17 44.72
CA LEU A 10 12.88 -48.15 43.26
C LEU A 10 13.21 -46.72 42.78
N ALA A 11 14.44 -46.52 42.32
CA ALA A 11 14.85 -45.38 41.51
C ALA A 11 14.77 -45.79 40.04
N ALA A 12 13.83 -45.21 39.29
CA ALA A 12 13.88 -45.09 37.83
C ALA A 12 12.73 -44.18 37.39
N GLY A 13 13.05 -43.02 36.81
CA GLY A 13 12.05 -42.23 36.08
C GLY A 13 12.07 -40.72 36.23
N LEU A 14 13.21 -40.08 36.53
CA LEU A 14 13.32 -38.61 36.45
C LEU A 14 14.69 -38.22 35.90
N CYS A 15 14.90 -38.46 34.60
CA CYS A 15 16.00 -37.87 33.85
C CYS A 15 15.68 -37.92 32.34
N ALA A 16 14.69 -37.13 31.90
CA ALA A 16 14.45 -36.86 30.48
C ALA A 16 13.53 -35.64 30.31
N SER A 17 14.04 -34.43 30.51
CA SER A 17 13.48 -33.19 29.93
C SER A 17 14.39 -31.98 30.15
N ALA A 18 15.70 -32.20 30.09
CA ALA A 18 16.71 -31.15 30.11
C ALA A 18 17.79 -31.44 29.05
N PHE A 19 17.37 -31.68 27.81
CA PHE A 19 18.24 -31.64 26.64
C PHE A 19 17.36 -31.48 25.40
N SER A 20 17.33 -30.26 24.84
CA SER A 20 17.22 -29.94 23.40
C SER A 20 17.08 -28.42 23.21
N LEU A 21 17.96 -27.66 23.86
CA LEU A 21 18.13 -26.21 23.65
C LEU A 21 19.60 -25.95 23.32
N GLU A 22 20.11 -26.71 22.35
CA GLU A 22 21.39 -26.44 21.72
C GLU A 22 21.43 -27.18 20.38
N ARG A 23 21.70 -26.43 19.31
CA ARG A 23 21.94 -26.90 17.95
C ARG A 23 20.70 -27.36 17.16
N ARG A 24 19.78 -26.42 16.85
CA ARG A 24 19.14 -26.46 15.52
C ARG A 24 20.23 -26.17 14.50
N GLN A 25 20.98 -27.21 14.13
CA GLN A 25 21.61 -27.29 12.81
C GLN A 25 20.61 -26.76 11.79
N SER A 26 21.06 -25.92 10.85
CA SER A 26 20.29 -25.48 9.69
C SER A 26 19.54 -26.67 9.10
N SER A 27 18.26 -26.82 9.46
CA SER A 27 17.39 -27.81 8.85
C SER A 27 17.42 -27.51 7.36
N ASN A 28 17.66 -28.53 6.52
CA ASN A 28 17.56 -28.43 5.06
C ASN A 28 16.18 -27.86 4.70
N TRP A 29 16.07 -26.53 4.65
CA TRP A 29 14.84 -25.85 4.27
C TRP A 29 14.56 -26.26 2.83
N THR A 30 13.52 -27.06 2.64
CA THR A 30 13.10 -27.49 1.32
C THR A 30 12.01 -26.56 0.84
N VAL A 31 12.10 -26.15 -0.43
CA VAL A 31 11.10 -25.26 -1.02
C VAL A 31 9.71 -25.91 -0.91
N GLY A 32 8.75 -25.18 -0.34
CA GLY A 32 7.38 -25.65 -0.13
C GLY A 32 7.19 -26.67 1.00
N GLN A 33 8.19 -26.89 1.86
CA GLN A 33 8.06 -27.80 3.01
C GLN A 33 6.88 -27.42 3.92
N THR A 34 6.27 -28.39 4.59
CA THR A 34 5.20 -28.11 5.56
C THR A 34 5.74 -27.33 6.77
N VAL A 35 5.07 -26.23 7.11
CA VAL A 35 5.42 -25.36 8.25
C VAL A 35 4.36 -25.48 9.34
N GLN A 36 4.79 -25.66 10.59
CA GLN A 36 3.87 -25.69 11.72
C GLN A 36 3.51 -24.26 12.15
N THR A 37 2.21 -24.00 12.34
CA THR A 37 1.68 -22.73 12.84
C THR A 37 0.64 -23.01 13.91
N GLU A 38 0.26 -21.98 14.67
CA GLU A 38 -0.86 -22.07 15.62
C GLU A 38 -2.21 -22.31 14.95
N SER A 39 -2.35 -21.98 13.64
CA SER A 39 -3.53 -22.31 12.84
C SER A 39 -3.55 -23.78 12.36
N GLY A 40 -2.45 -24.52 12.53
CA GLY A 40 -2.23 -25.88 12.01
C GLY A 40 -1.04 -25.99 11.05
N PRO A 41 -0.72 -27.21 10.57
CA PRO A 41 0.35 -27.43 9.60
C PRO A 41 -0.03 -26.90 8.21
N VAL A 42 0.82 -26.05 7.63
CA VAL A 42 0.61 -25.42 6.31
C VAL A 42 1.55 -26.02 5.28
N SER A 43 1.02 -26.63 4.22
CA SER A 43 1.83 -27.05 3.06
C SER A 43 2.04 -25.90 2.08
N GLY A 44 3.26 -25.71 1.57
CA GLY A 44 3.56 -24.70 0.55
C GLY A 44 3.91 -25.32 -0.81
N HIS A 45 4.37 -24.47 -1.73
CA HIS A 45 4.94 -24.91 -3.01
C HIS A 45 6.02 -23.91 -3.47
N ALA A 46 6.73 -24.24 -4.55
CA ALA A 46 7.64 -23.31 -5.19
C ALA A 46 6.88 -22.18 -5.91
N ALA A 47 7.40 -20.96 -5.86
CA ALA A 47 6.78 -19.81 -6.50
C ALA A 47 6.76 -19.98 -8.02
N LYS A 48 5.64 -19.62 -8.65
CA LYS A 48 5.43 -19.80 -10.10
C LYS A 48 6.55 -19.19 -10.96
N ASN A 49 7.07 -18.05 -10.53
CA ASN A 49 8.09 -17.28 -11.27
C ASN A 49 9.49 -17.41 -10.64
N ASN A 50 9.66 -18.18 -9.56
CA ASN A 50 10.95 -18.44 -8.94
C ASN A 50 10.93 -19.74 -8.13
N SER A 51 11.56 -20.80 -8.66
CA SER A 51 11.54 -22.13 -8.05
C SER A 51 12.31 -22.24 -6.73
N GLU A 52 13.11 -21.24 -6.37
CA GLU A 52 13.87 -21.21 -5.11
C GLU A 52 13.09 -20.58 -3.96
N VAL A 53 11.98 -19.90 -4.26
CA VAL A 53 11.10 -19.27 -3.27
C VAL A 53 9.94 -20.21 -2.95
N SER A 54 9.64 -20.36 -1.66
CA SER A 54 8.44 -21.03 -1.16
C SER A 54 7.28 -20.04 -1.06
N GLU A 55 6.11 -20.44 -1.54
CA GLU A 55 4.83 -19.76 -1.35
C GLU A 55 3.96 -20.57 -0.38
N TYR A 56 3.37 -19.86 0.58
CA TYR A 56 2.34 -20.36 1.47
C TYR A 56 1.18 -19.38 1.41
N LEU A 57 0.13 -19.74 0.67
CA LEU A 57 -0.96 -18.83 0.30
C LEU A 57 -2.26 -19.24 1.01
N GLY A 58 -3.09 -18.28 1.40
CA GLY A 58 -4.42 -18.58 1.94
C GLY A 58 -4.41 -19.19 3.35
N ILE A 59 -3.51 -18.72 4.23
CA ILE A 59 -3.45 -19.17 5.63
C ILE A 59 -4.46 -18.37 6.46
N PRO A 60 -5.44 -19.00 7.14
CA PRO A 60 -6.40 -18.28 7.96
C PRO A 60 -5.73 -17.72 9.22
N TYR A 61 -5.87 -16.42 9.44
CA TYR A 61 -5.41 -15.75 10.66
C TYR A 61 -6.58 -15.34 11.57
N GLY A 62 -7.78 -15.17 11.01
CA GLY A 62 -9.01 -14.88 11.72
C GLY A 62 -10.12 -15.88 11.42
N GLN A 63 -11.09 -16.00 12.33
CA GLN A 63 -12.38 -16.65 12.06
C GLN A 63 -13.10 -15.92 10.93
N ALA A 64 -13.85 -16.66 10.11
CA ALA A 64 -14.70 -16.09 9.08
C ALA A 64 -15.65 -15.03 9.68
N PRO A 65 -15.58 -13.74 9.28
CA PRO A 65 -16.37 -12.66 9.85
C PRO A 65 -17.81 -12.64 9.33
N VAL A 66 -18.49 -13.78 9.38
CA VAL A 66 -19.86 -14.02 8.90
C VAL A 66 -20.87 -14.08 10.06
N GLY A 67 -22.16 -13.95 9.74
CA GLY A 67 -23.23 -14.03 10.74
C GLY A 67 -23.03 -13.03 11.87
N ASN A 68 -22.93 -13.52 13.11
CA ASN A 68 -22.72 -12.67 14.29
C ASN A 68 -21.35 -11.98 14.32
N LEU A 69 -20.36 -12.49 13.58
CA LEU A 69 -19.04 -11.87 13.46
C LEU A 69 -18.99 -10.78 12.38
N ARG A 70 -20.04 -10.66 11.54
CA ARG A 70 -20.15 -9.53 10.62
C ARG A 70 -20.26 -8.23 11.42
N PHE A 71 -19.47 -7.23 11.00
CA PHE A 71 -19.28 -5.94 11.67
C PHE A 71 -18.67 -6.00 13.08
N ALA A 72 -18.28 -7.17 13.59
CA ALA A 72 -17.63 -7.32 14.88
C ALA A 72 -16.10 -7.26 14.74
N ALA A 73 -15.40 -6.98 15.85
CA ALA A 73 -13.96 -7.17 15.93
C ALA A 73 -13.58 -8.62 15.51
N PRO A 74 -12.45 -8.82 14.83
CA PRO A 74 -12.04 -10.15 14.40
C PRO A 74 -11.71 -11.04 15.60
N VAL A 75 -11.88 -12.33 15.41
CA VAL A 75 -11.52 -13.35 16.39
C VAL A 75 -10.39 -14.19 15.82
N LYS A 76 -9.35 -14.47 16.61
CA LYS A 76 -8.24 -15.35 16.21
C LYS A 76 -8.77 -16.68 15.68
N PHE A 77 -8.20 -17.16 14.57
CA PHE A 77 -8.54 -18.47 14.04
C PHE A 77 -8.28 -19.57 15.08
N ALA A 78 -9.24 -20.49 15.24
CA ALA A 78 -9.22 -21.54 16.26
C ALA A 78 -9.36 -22.92 15.62
N GLY A 79 -8.39 -23.26 14.76
CA GLY A 79 -8.27 -24.58 14.13
C GLY A 79 -6.85 -25.11 14.25
N SER A 80 -6.70 -26.42 14.10
CA SER A 80 -5.40 -27.11 14.14
C SER A 80 -5.23 -28.11 13.00
N GLY A 81 -6.16 -28.11 12.03
CA GLY A 81 -6.16 -29.00 10.88
C GLY A 81 -5.09 -28.62 9.86
N ALA A 82 -4.78 -29.54 8.94
CA ALA A 82 -3.87 -29.23 7.84
C ALA A 82 -4.46 -28.17 6.92
N ILE A 83 -3.64 -27.17 6.57
CA ILE A 83 -3.98 -26.05 5.71
C ILE A 83 -3.29 -26.26 4.36
N ASN A 84 -4.10 -26.26 3.29
CA ASN A 84 -3.59 -26.26 1.93
C ASN A 84 -3.12 -24.85 1.55
N GLY A 85 -1.84 -24.57 1.77
CA GLY A 85 -1.22 -23.28 1.47
C GLY A 85 -0.83 -23.08 0.00
N THR A 86 -1.50 -23.73 -0.96
CA THR A 86 -1.10 -23.68 -2.39
C THR A 86 -1.92 -22.72 -3.26
N SER A 87 -2.87 -22.00 -2.67
CA SER A 87 -3.73 -21.07 -3.38
C SER A 87 -4.16 -19.94 -2.46
N PHE A 88 -4.32 -18.74 -3.02
CA PHE A 88 -4.85 -17.61 -2.26
C PHE A 88 -6.25 -17.93 -1.72
N GLY A 89 -6.52 -17.45 -0.51
CA GLY A 89 -7.89 -17.39 0.02
C GLY A 89 -8.74 -16.37 -0.76
N PRO A 90 -10.07 -16.37 -0.57
CA PRO A 90 -10.96 -15.39 -1.19
C PRO A 90 -10.61 -13.96 -0.81
N ASN A 91 -10.84 -13.03 -1.73
CA ASN A 91 -10.75 -11.59 -1.48
C ASN A 91 -11.92 -11.13 -0.60
N CYS A 92 -11.70 -10.13 0.24
CA CYS A 92 -12.80 -9.53 1.00
C CYS A 92 -13.79 -8.83 0.06
N PRO A 93 -15.10 -8.85 0.33
CA PRO A 93 -16.09 -8.35 -0.61
C PRO A 93 -15.96 -6.84 -0.83
N VAL A 94 -16.07 -6.46 -2.09
CA VAL A 94 -16.08 -5.07 -2.57
C VAL A 94 -17.35 -4.84 -3.38
N LYS A 95 -17.79 -3.59 -3.50
CA LYS A 95 -18.95 -3.27 -4.34
C LYS A 95 -18.66 -3.71 -5.77
N SER A 96 -19.56 -4.47 -6.38
CA SER A 96 -19.40 -4.84 -7.79
C SER A 96 -19.46 -3.58 -8.64
N SER A 97 -18.32 -3.19 -9.20
CA SER A 97 -18.28 -2.23 -10.30
C SER A 97 -19.03 -2.85 -11.47
N ASN A 98 -19.95 -2.11 -12.12
CA ASN A 98 -20.56 -2.57 -13.36
C ASN A 98 -19.42 -2.99 -14.32
N ASN A 99 -19.39 -4.27 -14.69
CA ASN A 99 -18.36 -4.92 -15.52
C ASN A 99 -18.25 -4.36 -16.96
N SER A 100 -18.80 -3.18 -17.24
CA SER A 100 -18.58 -2.49 -18.50
C SER A 100 -17.15 -1.99 -18.55
N LEU A 101 -16.36 -2.68 -19.35
CA LEU A 101 -15.03 -2.24 -19.74
C LEU A 101 -15.12 -0.86 -20.38
N PRO A 102 -14.13 0.02 -20.15
CA PRO A 102 -14.08 1.28 -20.87
C PRO A 102 -14.16 1.03 -22.38
N SER A 103 -15.07 1.74 -23.04
CA SER A 103 -15.16 1.76 -24.50
C SER A 103 -13.88 2.36 -25.10
N THR A 104 -13.64 2.08 -26.39
CA THR A 104 -12.53 2.70 -27.13
C THR A 104 -12.54 4.21 -27.02
N GLN A 105 -13.72 4.83 -27.13
CA GLN A 105 -13.88 6.26 -26.98
C GLN A 105 -13.47 6.78 -25.60
N GLN A 106 -13.74 6.03 -24.52
CA GLN A 106 -13.33 6.41 -23.16
C GLN A 106 -11.82 6.31 -22.97
N LEU A 107 -11.19 5.25 -23.50
CA LEU A 107 -9.74 5.09 -23.42
C LEU A 107 -9.01 6.17 -24.22
N ASP A 108 -9.50 6.48 -25.43
CA ASP A 108 -8.97 7.55 -26.27
C ASP A 108 -9.15 8.91 -25.59
N ALA A 109 -10.31 9.19 -24.99
CA ALA A 109 -10.56 10.44 -24.26
C ALA A 109 -9.70 10.59 -23.00
N ALA A 110 -9.30 9.48 -22.38
CA ALA A 110 -8.45 9.45 -21.20
C ALA A 110 -6.94 9.27 -21.53
N ASN A 111 -6.58 9.26 -22.81
CA ASN A 111 -5.21 9.03 -23.29
C ASN A 111 -4.55 7.77 -22.69
N VAL A 112 -5.34 6.71 -22.43
CA VAL A 112 -4.82 5.47 -21.81
C VAL A 112 -3.94 4.71 -22.80
N THR A 113 -2.74 4.33 -22.38
CA THR A 113 -1.83 3.56 -23.22
C THR A 113 -2.09 2.05 -23.12
N ALA A 114 -1.59 1.27 -24.09
CA ALA A 114 -1.62 -0.19 -24.02
C ALA A 114 -0.86 -0.74 -22.79
N ALA A 115 0.30 -0.13 -22.46
CA ALA A 115 1.05 -0.44 -21.24
C ALA A 115 0.23 -0.09 -19.99
N GLY A 116 -0.58 0.96 -20.06
CA GLY A 116 -1.50 1.36 -19.02
C GLY A 116 -2.57 0.32 -18.73
N ILE A 117 -3.21 -0.23 -19.76
CA ILE A 117 -4.19 -1.31 -19.60
C ILE A 117 -3.55 -2.52 -18.90
N ALA A 118 -2.34 -2.90 -19.33
CA ALA A 118 -1.61 -4.01 -18.72
C ALA A 118 -1.22 -3.72 -17.25
N THR A 119 -0.77 -2.51 -16.95
CA THR A 119 -0.36 -2.07 -15.61
C THR A 119 -1.54 -2.00 -14.65
N LEU A 120 -2.65 -1.39 -15.08
CA LEU A 120 -3.87 -1.31 -14.27
C LEU A 120 -4.45 -2.71 -14.05
N SER A 121 -4.49 -3.56 -15.08
CA SER A 121 -4.92 -4.95 -14.94
C SER A 121 -4.06 -5.76 -13.96
N LEU A 122 -2.75 -5.52 -13.94
CA LEU A 122 -1.82 -6.14 -12.99
C LEU A 122 -2.12 -5.76 -11.54
N LEU A 123 -2.57 -4.51 -11.31
CA LEU A 123 -2.86 -3.95 -9.99
C LEU A 123 -4.30 -4.17 -9.52
N SER A 124 -5.17 -4.75 -10.35
CA SER A 124 -6.52 -5.13 -9.92
C SER A 124 -6.55 -6.45 -9.16
N ALA A 125 -7.48 -6.55 -8.22
CA ALA A 125 -7.83 -7.81 -7.59
C ALA A 125 -8.56 -8.72 -8.59
N THR A 126 -8.10 -9.97 -8.67
CA THR A 126 -8.75 -11.06 -9.41
C THR A 126 -9.03 -12.21 -8.45
N GLY A 127 -10.04 -13.02 -8.73
CA GLY A 127 -10.38 -14.19 -7.92
C GLY A 127 -11.81 -14.13 -7.38
N THR A 128 -12.08 -15.00 -6.40
CA THR A 128 -13.39 -15.09 -5.75
C THR A 128 -13.49 -14.12 -4.59
N TYR A 129 -14.70 -13.61 -4.37
CA TYR A 129 -15.02 -12.76 -3.23
C TYR A 129 -15.86 -13.55 -2.22
N SER A 130 -15.53 -13.44 -0.93
CA SER A 130 -16.25 -14.07 0.17
C SER A 130 -16.08 -13.24 1.43
N GLU A 131 -17.06 -13.23 2.32
CA GLU A 131 -16.86 -12.66 3.66
C GLU A 131 -15.89 -13.48 4.50
N ASP A 132 -15.78 -14.78 4.25
CA ASP A 132 -14.66 -15.59 4.73
C ASP A 132 -13.40 -15.21 3.93
N CYS A 133 -12.71 -14.16 4.38
CA CYS A 133 -11.59 -13.56 3.67
C CYS A 133 -10.36 -13.24 4.54
N LEU A 134 -10.37 -13.53 5.86
CA LEU A 134 -9.26 -13.18 6.77
C LEU A 134 -8.08 -14.17 6.64
N PHE A 135 -7.44 -14.11 5.48
CA PHE A 135 -6.30 -14.93 5.08
C PHE A 135 -5.03 -14.09 4.86
N LEU A 136 -3.88 -14.72 5.07
CA LEU A 136 -2.56 -14.18 4.76
C LEU A 136 -1.73 -15.13 3.92
N ASN A 137 -0.64 -14.59 3.37
CA ASN A 137 0.26 -15.26 2.44
C ASN A 137 1.69 -14.98 2.85
N VAL A 138 2.57 -15.97 2.75
CA VAL A 138 3.98 -15.87 3.12
C VAL A 138 4.87 -16.31 1.97
N TRP A 139 5.87 -15.49 1.64
CA TRP A 139 6.97 -15.81 0.73
C TRP A 139 8.29 -15.84 1.48
N THR A 140 9.02 -16.93 1.33
CA THR A 140 10.33 -17.11 1.95
C THR A 140 11.19 -18.03 1.10
N LYS A 141 12.51 -17.95 1.20
CA LYS A 141 13.46 -18.86 0.53
C LYS A 141 14.36 -19.52 1.58
N PRO A 142 15.10 -20.60 1.27
CA PRO A 142 16.10 -21.14 2.19
C PRO A 142 17.00 -20.04 2.78
N GLN A 143 17.45 -20.22 4.02
CA GLN A 143 18.32 -19.25 4.69
C GLN A 143 19.68 -19.23 3.97
N THR A 144 20.05 -18.09 3.37
CA THR A 144 21.35 -17.92 2.69
C THR A 144 22.26 -16.90 3.37
N GLY A 145 21.71 -16.07 4.27
CA GLY A 145 22.45 -15.06 5.03
C GLY A 145 22.08 -15.09 6.52
N ASP A 146 21.07 -14.30 6.90
CA ASP A 146 20.66 -14.18 8.31
C ASP A 146 20.13 -15.51 8.86
N THR A 147 20.33 -15.74 10.16
CA THR A 147 19.80 -16.96 10.83
C THR A 147 18.28 -16.93 10.99
N LYS A 148 17.70 -15.73 11.14
CA LYS A 148 16.27 -15.42 11.05
C LYS A 148 16.14 -14.15 10.23
N LYS A 149 15.33 -14.12 9.18
CA LYS A 149 15.28 -12.99 8.22
C LYS A 149 14.39 -11.86 8.72
N ALA A 150 14.69 -10.62 8.31
CA ALA A 150 13.73 -9.53 8.47
C ALA A 150 12.40 -9.85 7.74
N VAL A 151 11.30 -9.31 8.28
CA VAL A 151 9.94 -9.60 7.81
C VAL A 151 9.30 -8.31 7.32
N LEU A 152 8.89 -8.29 6.06
CA LEU A 152 8.13 -7.20 5.44
C LEU A 152 6.66 -7.60 5.33
N ILE A 153 5.76 -6.89 6.01
CA ILE A 153 4.32 -7.12 5.92
C ILE A 153 3.67 -6.05 5.04
N TRP A 154 3.15 -6.47 3.89
CA TRP A 154 2.48 -5.63 2.90
C TRP A 154 1.02 -5.34 3.28
N LEU A 155 0.69 -4.06 3.37
CA LEU A 155 -0.69 -3.57 3.48
C LEU A 155 -1.09 -2.90 2.16
N TYR A 156 -2.05 -3.49 1.46
CA TYR A 156 -2.53 -2.95 0.19
C TYR A 156 -3.41 -1.70 0.37
N GLY A 157 -3.43 -0.85 -0.65
CA GLY A 157 -4.24 0.37 -0.75
C GLY A 157 -5.67 0.13 -1.25
N GLY A 158 -6.19 1.04 -2.08
CA GLY A 158 -7.56 0.93 -2.63
C GLY A 158 -8.62 1.66 -1.81
N GLY A 159 -8.27 2.82 -1.24
CA GLY A 159 -9.24 3.75 -0.64
C GLY A 159 -10.05 3.20 0.54
N PHE A 160 -9.65 2.06 1.13
CA PHE A 160 -10.44 1.27 2.07
C PHE A 160 -11.71 0.62 1.47
N SER A 161 -11.95 0.76 0.17
CA SER A 161 -13.09 0.23 -0.59
C SER A 161 -12.75 -0.96 -1.50
N SER A 162 -11.47 -1.14 -1.83
CA SER A 162 -10.99 -2.17 -2.76
C SER A 162 -9.61 -2.71 -2.37
N GLY A 163 -9.05 -3.56 -3.24
CA GLY A 163 -7.76 -4.23 -3.04
C GLY A 163 -7.88 -5.63 -2.44
N ALA A 164 -6.77 -6.37 -2.46
CA ALA A 164 -6.67 -7.72 -1.88
C ALA A 164 -5.22 -8.16 -1.75
N GLY A 165 -4.85 -8.92 -0.72
CA GLY A 165 -3.49 -9.46 -0.55
C GLY A 165 -3.02 -10.40 -1.66
N SER A 166 -3.91 -10.77 -2.59
CA SER A 166 -3.70 -11.67 -3.73
C SER A 166 -3.39 -10.97 -5.08
N VAL A 167 -3.44 -9.62 -5.16
CA VAL A 167 -3.18 -8.91 -6.43
C VAL A 167 -1.77 -9.24 -6.94
N ARG A 168 -1.70 -9.52 -8.24
CA ARG A 168 -0.48 -10.01 -8.90
C ARG A 168 0.65 -8.97 -8.91
N GLY A 169 0.32 -7.69 -8.95
CA GLY A 169 1.25 -6.58 -8.96
C GLY A 169 2.16 -6.47 -7.74
N TYR A 170 1.83 -7.13 -6.62
CA TYR A 170 2.67 -7.11 -5.42
C TYR A 170 2.93 -8.52 -4.85
N THR A 171 3.21 -9.49 -5.71
CA THR A 171 3.71 -10.79 -5.25
C THR A 171 5.01 -10.65 -4.47
N GLY A 172 5.05 -11.18 -3.24
CA GLY A 172 6.24 -11.13 -2.39
C GLY A 172 7.42 -11.97 -2.90
N ALA A 173 7.20 -12.83 -3.90
CA ALA A 173 8.20 -13.78 -4.38
C ALA A 173 9.48 -13.10 -4.88
N ASN A 174 9.36 -11.97 -5.58
CA ASN A 174 10.50 -11.27 -6.17
C ASN A 174 11.37 -10.58 -5.12
N ILE A 175 10.76 -9.96 -4.10
CA ILE A 175 11.50 -9.32 -3.00
C ILE A 175 12.18 -10.40 -2.16
N ALA A 176 11.48 -11.49 -1.81
CA ALA A 176 12.06 -12.60 -1.06
C ALA A 176 13.23 -13.27 -1.82
N ALA A 177 13.11 -13.41 -3.14
CA ALA A 177 14.17 -13.93 -4.01
C ALA A 177 15.43 -13.06 -3.96
N GLN A 178 15.28 -11.74 -4.07
CA GLN A 178 16.40 -10.82 -4.25
C GLN A 178 17.05 -10.41 -2.91
N GLU A 179 16.27 -10.26 -1.84
CA GLU A 179 16.71 -9.50 -0.67
C GLU A 179 16.91 -10.30 0.62
N ASP A 180 16.79 -11.63 0.60
CA ASP A 180 16.92 -12.48 1.80
C ASP A 180 16.05 -12.00 2.99
N VAL A 181 14.78 -11.76 2.70
CA VAL A 181 13.72 -11.36 3.64
C VAL A 181 12.53 -12.32 3.54
N VAL A 182 11.67 -12.31 4.56
CA VAL A 182 10.32 -12.89 4.47
C VAL A 182 9.35 -11.79 4.08
N VAL A 183 8.46 -12.06 3.13
CA VAL A 183 7.40 -11.13 2.76
C VAL A 183 6.05 -11.74 3.11
N VAL A 184 5.18 -10.95 3.72
CA VAL A 184 3.82 -11.34 4.08
C VAL A 184 2.84 -10.38 3.42
N SER A 185 1.74 -10.88 2.86
CA SER A 185 0.57 -10.06 2.52
C SER A 185 -0.66 -10.65 3.19
N PHE A 186 -1.70 -9.84 3.41
CA PHE A 186 -2.94 -10.33 4.02
C PHE A 186 -4.14 -9.53 3.56
N ASN A 187 -5.32 -10.12 3.68
CA ASN A 187 -6.61 -9.46 3.47
C ASN A 187 -7.12 -8.80 4.75
N TYR A 188 -7.75 -7.64 4.65
CA TYR A 188 -8.54 -7.02 5.71
C TYR A 188 -9.90 -6.59 5.16
N ARG A 189 -10.94 -6.53 6.01
CA ARG A 189 -12.29 -6.15 5.54
C ARG A 189 -12.31 -4.73 4.99
N LEU A 190 -13.17 -4.50 3.99
CA LEU A 190 -13.26 -3.24 3.24
C LEU A 190 -14.65 -2.62 3.34
N SER A 191 -14.76 -1.35 2.98
CA SER A 191 -16.02 -0.59 2.90
C SER A 191 -16.84 -0.74 4.18
N ILE A 192 -18.18 -0.75 4.09
CA ILE A 192 -19.10 -0.92 5.22
C ILE A 192 -18.87 -2.23 6.01
N LEU A 193 -18.27 -3.27 5.41
CA LEU A 193 -17.98 -4.52 6.12
C LEU A 193 -16.78 -4.38 7.09
N GLY A 194 -15.82 -3.52 6.75
CA GLY A 194 -14.63 -3.21 7.56
C GLY A 194 -14.74 -1.94 8.40
N PHE A 195 -15.56 -1.00 7.96
CA PHE A 195 -15.77 0.32 8.54
C PHE A 195 -17.27 0.62 8.62
N PRO A 196 -18.04 -0.09 9.46
CA PRO A 196 -19.50 -0.07 9.40
C PRO A 196 -20.12 1.30 9.68
N GLY A 197 -19.48 2.15 10.49
CA GLY A 197 -20.06 3.43 10.90
C GLY A 197 -21.29 3.30 11.83
N ASN A 198 -21.65 2.09 12.25
CA ASN A 198 -22.70 1.88 13.25
C ASN A 198 -22.30 2.51 14.60
N PRO A 199 -23.04 3.51 15.10
CA PRO A 199 -22.70 4.21 16.35
C PRO A 199 -22.74 3.33 17.61
N ASN A 200 -23.36 2.14 17.52
CA ASN A 200 -23.62 1.26 18.66
C ASN A 200 -22.75 -0.01 18.65
N SER A 201 -21.70 -0.06 17.81
CA SER A 201 -20.76 -1.17 17.77
C SER A 201 -19.32 -0.67 17.62
N THR A 202 -18.36 -1.59 17.73
CA THR A 202 -16.95 -1.31 17.45
C THR A 202 -16.80 -0.71 16.05
N ALA A 203 -16.15 0.45 15.97
CA ALA A 203 -15.72 1.05 14.71
C ALA A 203 -14.42 0.41 14.22
N ASN A 204 -14.03 0.70 12.98
CA ASN A 204 -12.70 0.39 12.45
C ASN A 204 -12.28 -1.09 12.55
N VAL A 205 -13.22 -2.03 12.40
CA VAL A 205 -12.95 -3.46 12.57
C VAL A 205 -11.92 -3.98 11.57
N ALA A 206 -11.79 -3.34 10.40
CA ALA A 206 -10.70 -3.58 9.44
C ALA A 206 -9.30 -3.30 10.00
N LEU A 207 -9.13 -2.25 10.81
CA LEU A 207 -7.84 -1.96 11.44
C LEU A 207 -7.52 -2.99 12.54
N LEU A 208 -8.55 -3.55 13.16
CA LEU A 208 -8.39 -4.68 14.08
C LEU A 208 -8.05 -5.98 13.32
N ASP A 209 -8.55 -6.17 12.10
CA ASP A 209 -8.14 -7.29 11.22
C ASP A 209 -6.63 -7.20 10.93
N GLN A 210 -6.15 -6.00 10.58
CA GLN A 210 -4.73 -5.73 10.35
C GLN A 210 -3.89 -6.01 11.59
N ARG A 211 -4.34 -5.57 12.78
CA ARG A 211 -3.66 -5.88 14.04
C ARG A 211 -3.59 -7.38 14.30
N LEU A 212 -4.68 -8.12 14.08
CA LEU A 212 -4.72 -9.56 14.28
C LEU A 212 -3.78 -10.29 13.31
N ALA A 213 -3.67 -9.84 12.06
CA ALA A 213 -2.70 -10.38 11.10
C ALA A 213 -1.25 -10.15 11.57
N VAL A 214 -0.92 -8.97 12.10
CA VAL A 214 0.40 -8.66 12.65
C VAL A 214 0.71 -9.52 13.89
N GLU A 215 -0.27 -9.76 14.76
CA GLU A 215 -0.15 -10.68 15.88
C GLU A 215 0.09 -12.12 15.43
N TRP A 216 -0.62 -12.59 14.40
CA TRP A 216 -0.36 -13.90 13.81
C TRP A 216 1.06 -14.01 13.28
N VAL A 217 1.56 -12.98 12.58
CA VAL A 217 2.94 -12.97 12.05
C VAL A 217 3.94 -13.03 13.21
N ARG A 218 3.79 -12.21 14.25
CA ARG A 218 4.65 -12.26 15.45
C ARG A 218 4.73 -13.67 16.04
N ASP A 219 3.59 -14.34 16.14
CA ASP A 219 3.49 -15.65 16.82
C ASP A 219 4.00 -16.81 15.95
N ASN A 220 4.05 -16.67 14.62
CA ASN A 220 4.28 -17.79 13.69
C ASN A 220 5.48 -17.65 12.75
N ILE A 221 5.95 -16.43 12.47
CA ILE A 221 6.88 -16.18 11.35
C ILE A 221 8.25 -16.82 11.53
N GLU A 222 8.65 -17.10 12.77
CA GLU A 222 9.89 -17.82 13.07
C GLU A 222 9.93 -19.20 12.41
N ASN A 223 8.80 -19.90 12.33
CA ASN A 223 8.73 -21.20 11.68
C ASN A 223 8.84 -21.11 10.15
N PHE A 224 8.61 -19.92 9.57
CA PHE A 224 8.89 -19.60 8.17
C PHE A 224 10.32 -19.06 7.95
N GLY A 225 11.12 -19.00 9.02
CA GLY A 225 12.47 -18.49 9.00
C GLY A 225 12.58 -16.97 9.17
N GLY A 226 11.49 -16.28 9.51
CA GLY A 226 11.49 -14.85 9.82
C GLY A 226 11.92 -14.55 11.26
N ASP A 227 12.25 -13.31 11.53
CA ASP A 227 12.60 -12.79 12.84
C ASP A 227 11.42 -11.97 13.40
N PRO A 228 10.71 -12.45 14.44
CA PRO A 228 9.58 -11.72 15.00
C PRO A 228 9.97 -10.40 15.65
N SER A 229 11.27 -10.15 15.89
CA SER A 229 11.79 -8.87 16.41
C SER A 229 12.14 -7.86 15.32
N ARG A 230 12.14 -8.26 14.04
CA ARG A 230 12.45 -7.44 12.87
C ARG A 230 11.32 -7.43 11.85
N ILE A 231 10.11 -7.14 12.35
CA ILE A 231 8.92 -6.96 11.54
C ILE A 231 8.81 -5.49 11.11
N THR A 232 8.64 -5.24 9.83
CA THR A 232 8.39 -3.92 9.26
C THR A 232 7.09 -3.93 8.50
N LEU A 233 6.20 -2.99 8.80
CA LEU A 233 5.00 -2.78 7.98
C LEU A 233 5.37 -1.88 6.80
N PHE A 234 5.00 -2.27 5.59
CA PHE A 234 5.10 -1.43 4.40
C PHE A 234 3.82 -1.53 3.60
N GLY A 235 3.43 -0.45 2.93
CA GLY A 235 2.12 -0.39 2.33
C GLY A 235 1.91 0.92 1.62
N GLN A 236 0.95 0.92 0.70
CA GLN A 236 0.73 2.04 -0.20
C GLN A 236 -0.69 2.59 -0.08
N SER A 237 -0.87 3.90 -0.23
CA SER A 237 -2.17 4.59 -0.20
C SER A 237 -2.95 4.33 1.10
N ALA A 238 -4.18 3.82 1.04
CA ALA A 238 -4.95 3.42 2.22
C ALA A 238 -4.21 2.39 3.12
N GLY A 239 -3.34 1.56 2.56
CA GLY A 239 -2.46 0.68 3.32
C GLY A 239 -1.38 1.44 4.07
N ALA A 240 -0.80 2.48 3.46
CA ALA A 240 0.11 3.41 4.13
C ALA A 240 -0.59 4.21 5.24
N ALA A 241 -1.81 4.70 4.98
CA ALA A 241 -2.62 5.35 5.99
C ALA A 241 -2.94 4.40 7.16
N SER A 242 -3.21 3.12 6.87
CA SER A 242 -3.38 2.08 7.90
C SER A 242 -2.13 1.90 8.77
N ILE A 243 -0.94 1.88 8.16
CA ILE A 243 0.34 1.82 8.88
C ILE A 243 0.52 3.06 9.76
N ASP A 244 0.17 4.23 9.25
CA ASP A 244 0.33 5.45 10.03
C ASP A 244 -0.67 5.50 11.19
N ILE A 245 -1.93 5.10 11.00
CA ILE A 245 -2.90 4.91 12.09
C ILE A 245 -2.35 3.91 13.12
N TYR A 246 -1.76 2.80 12.66
CA TYR A 246 -1.15 1.78 13.51
C TYR A 246 -0.09 2.40 14.43
N SER A 247 0.73 3.31 13.91
CA SER A 247 1.77 3.99 14.68
C SER A 247 1.22 4.81 15.85
N TYR A 248 -0.04 5.27 15.82
CA TYR A 248 -0.68 5.99 16.92
C TYR A 248 -1.57 5.12 17.82
N ALA A 249 -2.16 4.05 17.28
CA ALA A 249 -3.07 3.19 18.01
C ALA A 249 -2.34 2.26 18.99
N TRP A 250 -1.19 1.72 18.60
CA TRP A 250 -0.47 0.69 19.37
C TRP A 250 0.89 1.18 19.89
N THR A 251 0.93 2.39 20.45
CA THR A 251 2.18 3.03 20.93
C THR A 251 2.89 2.27 22.05
N SER A 252 2.15 1.57 22.92
CA SER A 252 2.70 0.80 24.04
C SER A 252 3.12 -0.62 23.68
N ASP A 253 2.60 -1.15 22.57
CA ASP A 253 2.91 -2.49 22.07
C ASP A 253 2.85 -2.49 20.53
N PRO A 254 3.85 -1.88 19.86
CA PRO A 254 3.82 -1.74 18.42
C PRO A 254 4.01 -3.08 17.69
N ILE A 255 4.50 -4.15 18.34
CA ILE A 255 4.96 -5.43 17.73
C ILE A 255 6.10 -5.29 16.70
N VAL A 256 6.12 -4.20 15.93
CA VAL A 256 6.95 -3.99 14.76
C VAL A 256 8.13 -3.07 15.08
N ALA A 257 9.19 -3.22 14.28
CA ALA A 257 10.46 -2.52 14.40
C ALA A 257 10.63 -1.38 13.39
N GLY A 258 9.76 -1.27 12.37
CA GLY A 258 9.82 -0.22 11.37
C GLY A 258 8.49 0.02 10.64
N PHE A 259 8.33 1.24 10.13
CA PHE A 259 7.18 1.63 9.30
C PHE A 259 7.62 2.20 7.95
N ILE A 260 6.96 1.77 6.87
CA ILE A 260 7.12 2.31 5.53
C ILE A 260 5.75 2.71 4.92
N PRO A 261 5.20 3.88 5.31
CA PRO A 261 3.99 4.40 4.68
C PRO A 261 4.32 5.07 3.33
N GLU A 262 3.89 4.45 2.23
CA GLU A 262 4.09 4.92 0.85
C GLU A 262 2.84 5.68 0.37
N SER A 263 2.95 6.99 0.17
CA SER A 263 1.90 7.79 -0.47
C SER A 263 0.55 7.80 0.28
N GLY A 264 0.57 7.73 1.61
CA GLY A 264 -0.64 7.81 2.46
C GLY A 264 -0.33 7.92 3.95
N ASN A 265 -1.13 8.69 4.69
CA ASN A 265 -0.94 8.98 6.11
C ASN A 265 -2.22 9.56 6.74
N VAL A 266 -2.22 9.84 8.05
CA VAL A 266 -3.39 10.35 8.80
C VAL A 266 -3.72 11.83 8.59
N ILE A 267 -2.93 12.56 7.80
CA ILE A 267 -3.04 14.02 7.62
C ILE A 267 -3.74 14.37 6.30
N GLY A 268 -3.58 13.52 5.28
CA GLY A 268 -4.15 13.75 3.95
C GLY A 268 -5.61 13.31 3.85
N TRP A 269 -6.22 13.63 2.70
CA TRP A 269 -7.50 13.08 2.26
C TRP A 269 -8.72 13.37 3.15
N GLY A 270 -8.61 14.34 4.08
CA GLY A 270 -9.69 14.65 5.02
C GLY A 270 -9.95 13.53 6.03
N LEU A 271 -8.99 12.61 6.23
CA LEU A 271 -9.07 11.59 7.26
C LEU A 271 -8.80 12.17 8.66
N PRO A 272 -9.34 11.55 9.72
CA PRO A 272 -10.35 10.49 9.69
C PRO A 272 -11.77 11.03 9.48
N ASN A 273 -12.71 10.16 9.09
CA ASN A 273 -14.13 10.50 9.05
C ASN A 273 -14.66 10.81 10.46
N SER A 274 -15.56 11.81 10.57
CA SER A 274 -16.27 12.06 11.82
C SER A 274 -17.25 10.95 12.15
N LYS A 275 -17.58 10.79 13.43
CA LYS A 275 -18.58 9.82 13.90
C LYS A 275 -19.93 10.06 13.23
N GLU A 276 -20.32 11.32 13.09
CA GLU A 276 -21.58 11.75 12.52
C GLU A 276 -21.67 11.40 11.03
N PHE A 277 -20.60 11.62 10.26
CA PHE A 277 -20.53 11.28 8.84
C PHE A 277 -20.69 9.78 8.63
N SER A 278 -19.91 8.97 9.36
CA SER A 278 -19.97 7.51 9.26
C SER A 278 -21.32 6.95 9.74
N ALA A 279 -21.91 7.53 10.78
CA ALA A 279 -23.25 7.17 11.25
C ALA A 279 -24.32 7.45 10.20
N ALA A 280 -24.26 8.61 9.54
CA ALA A 280 -25.19 8.96 8.48
C ALA A 280 -25.06 7.99 7.29
N ALA A 281 -23.83 7.61 6.90
CA ALA A 281 -23.59 6.62 5.85
C ALA A 281 -24.16 5.25 6.20
N TRP A 282 -23.93 4.76 7.42
CA TRP A 282 -24.52 3.51 7.93
C TRP A 282 -26.06 3.52 7.83
N TYR A 283 -26.69 4.58 8.36
CA TYR A 283 -28.14 4.65 8.39
C TYR A 283 -28.78 4.84 7.00
N ASN A 284 -28.06 5.44 6.05
CA ASN A 284 -28.53 5.53 4.66
C ASN A 284 -28.64 4.12 4.03
N VAL A 285 -27.61 3.30 4.21
CA VAL A 285 -27.62 1.91 3.73
C VAL A 285 -28.68 1.08 4.47
N SER A 286 -28.74 1.17 5.81
CA SER A 286 -29.72 0.39 6.58
C SER A 286 -31.17 0.79 6.27
N THR A 287 -31.43 2.07 5.99
CA THR A 287 -32.76 2.54 5.57
C THR A 287 -33.12 1.99 4.20
N THR A 288 -32.18 2.02 3.24
CA THR A 288 -32.38 1.49 1.88
C THR A 288 -32.73 0.00 1.89
N LEU A 289 -32.14 -0.76 2.82
CA LEU A 289 -32.39 -2.20 3.00
C LEU A 289 -33.65 -2.51 3.83
N GLY A 290 -34.35 -1.50 4.33
CA GLY A 290 -35.52 -1.68 5.21
C GLY A 290 -35.17 -2.15 6.63
N CYS A 291 -33.89 -2.06 7.04
CA CYS A 291 -33.44 -2.47 8.37
C CYS A 291 -33.69 -1.41 9.46
N GLY A 292 -34.09 -0.20 9.09
CA GLY A 292 -34.35 0.91 10.01
C GLY A 292 -33.27 2.00 9.94
N ASN A 293 -33.38 2.99 10.83
CA ASN A 293 -32.55 4.21 10.81
C ASN A 293 -32.16 4.65 12.24
N ALA A 294 -31.66 5.88 12.38
CA ALA A 294 -31.22 6.44 13.67
C ALA A 294 -32.31 6.50 14.76
N SER A 295 -33.60 6.46 14.39
CA SER A 295 -34.73 6.43 15.34
C SER A 295 -35.22 5.01 15.65
N SER A 296 -34.68 3.98 14.99
CA SER A 296 -35.03 2.58 15.22
C SER A 296 -34.22 1.98 16.38
N ASN A 297 -34.66 0.82 16.90
CA ASN A 297 -33.88 0.10 17.92
C ASN A 297 -32.54 -0.36 17.33
N ALA A 298 -31.42 0.10 17.90
CA ALA A 298 -30.08 -0.14 17.34
C ALA A 298 -29.71 -1.64 17.24
N THR A 299 -30.12 -2.47 18.21
CA THR A 299 -29.88 -3.91 18.18
C THR A 299 -30.62 -4.57 17.03
N ALA A 300 -31.90 -4.22 16.83
CA ALA A 300 -32.70 -4.75 15.72
C ALA A 300 -32.15 -4.31 14.36
N VAL A 301 -31.66 -3.06 14.23
CA VAL A 301 -30.98 -2.59 13.02
C VAL A 301 -29.75 -3.43 12.72
N LEU A 302 -28.90 -3.67 13.72
CA LEU A 302 -27.68 -4.48 13.56
C LEU A 302 -28.01 -5.94 13.19
N GLU A 303 -28.99 -6.55 13.86
CA GLU A 303 -29.44 -7.92 13.56
C GLU A 303 -29.97 -8.04 12.14
N CYS A 304 -30.79 -7.08 11.69
CA CYS A 304 -31.27 -7.05 10.30
C CYS A 304 -30.10 -6.87 9.31
N MET A 305 -29.16 -5.95 9.57
CA MET A 305 -28.01 -5.74 8.70
C MET A 305 -27.12 -7.00 8.61
N ARG A 306 -27.02 -7.78 9.69
CA ARG A 306 -26.32 -9.07 9.70
C ARG A 306 -27.05 -10.17 8.92
N SER A 307 -28.37 -10.08 8.75
CA SER A 307 -29.13 -11.05 7.96
C SER A 307 -29.15 -10.76 6.45
N GLN A 308 -28.75 -9.56 6.01
CA GLN A 308 -28.71 -9.22 4.59
C GLN A 308 -27.59 -9.96 3.83
N ASN A 309 -27.69 -10.06 2.51
CA ASN A 309 -26.56 -10.51 1.69
C ASN A 309 -25.51 -9.38 1.61
N TYR A 310 -24.22 -9.72 1.69
CA TYR A 310 -23.15 -8.72 1.58
C TYR A 310 -23.21 -7.95 0.26
N SER A 311 -23.61 -8.59 -0.85
CA SER A 311 -23.70 -7.93 -2.15
C SER A 311 -24.81 -6.87 -2.13
N THR A 312 -25.98 -7.20 -1.59
CA THR A 312 -27.09 -6.26 -1.43
C THR A 312 -26.73 -5.10 -0.52
N ILE A 313 -25.94 -5.33 0.54
CA ILE A 313 -25.42 -4.26 1.40
C ILE A 313 -24.53 -3.30 0.59
N LEU A 314 -23.55 -3.84 -0.14
CA LEU A 314 -22.61 -3.04 -0.92
C LEU A 314 -23.29 -2.30 -2.08
N ASP A 315 -24.26 -2.94 -2.73
CA ASP A 315 -25.03 -2.34 -3.83
C ASP A 315 -25.94 -1.21 -3.34
N SER A 316 -26.35 -1.23 -2.07
CA SER A 316 -27.14 -0.18 -1.42
C SER A 316 -26.32 1.04 -1.01
N ILE A 317 -25.00 1.01 -1.15
CA ILE A 317 -24.14 2.18 -0.94
C ILE A 317 -24.42 3.19 -2.08
N PRO A 318 -24.84 4.43 -1.78
CA PRO A 318 -25.10 5.42 -2.82
C PRO A 318 -23.82 5.76 -3.58
N PRO A 319 -23.91 6.25 -4.84
CA PRO A 319 -22.74 6.78 -5.53
C PRO A 319 -22.16 7.99 -4.76
N ALA A 320 -20.84 8.09 -4.73
CA ALA A 320 -20.13 9.27 -4.25
C ALA A 320 -19.81 10.22 -5.42
N SER A 321 -19.51 11.48 -5.11
CA SER A 321 -19.22 12.52 -6.11
C SER A 321 -17.98 13.32 -5.73
N GLY A 322 -17.37 14.01 -6.70
CA GLY A 322 -16.14 14.77 -6.49
C GLY A 322 -14.98 13.88 -6.03
N THR A 323 -14.08 14.43 -5.20
CA THR A 323 -12.94 13.69 -4.63
C THR A 323 -13.39 12.59 -3.66
N ALA A 324 -14.59 12.69 -3.06
CA ALA A 324 -15.17 11.62 -2.24
C ALA A 324 -15.49 10.35 -3.06
N ALA A 325 -15.58 10.43 -4.40
CA ALA A 325 -15.68 9.25 -5.25
C ALA A 325 -14.44 8.33 -5.20
N ILE A 326 -13.31 8.85 -4.69
CA ILE A 326 -12.03 8.12 -4.63
C ILE A 326 -11.93 7.26 -3.37
N LEU A 327 -12.42 7.75 -2.21
CA LEU A 327 -12.38 7.02 -0.93
C LEU A 327 -13.71 6.37 -0.55
N GLY A 328 -14.81 6.80 -1.16
CA GLY A 328 -16.15 6.38 -0.77
C GLY A 328 -16.58 6.93 0.60
N TYR A 329 -17.64 6.33 1.16
CA TYR A 329 -18.25 6.79 2.42
C TYR A 329 -17.76 6.06 3.67
N PHE A 330 -17.15 4.87 3.50
CA PHE A 330 -16.83 3.97 4.60
C PHE A 330 -15.32 3.79 4.70
N GLY A 331 -14.73 4.35 5.76
CA GLY A 331 -13.29 4.32 6.03
C GLY A 331 -12.98 4.64 7.50
N PRO A 332 -11.70 4.87 7.85
CA PRO A 332 -11.28 5.16 9.21
C PRO A 332 -12.15 6.24 9.86
N THR A 333 -12.85 5.86 10.92
CA THR A 333 -13.83 6.69 11.63
C THR A 333 -13.28 7.03 13.00
N GLN A 334 -13.37 8.28 13.42
CA GLN A 334 -12.99 8.66 14.77
C GLN A 334 -13.68 7.76 15.81
N ASP A 335 -12.90 7.06 16.62
CA ASP A 335 -13.36 6.33 17.80
C ASP A 335 -12.58 6.73 19.07
N ASP A 336 -11.47 7.45 18.90
CA ASP A 336 -10.50 7.83 19.93
C ASP A 336 -9.93 6.63 20.70
N VAL A 337 -9.94 5.45 20.07
CA VAL A 337 -9.34 4.20 20.54
C VAL A 337 -8.26 3.72 19.57
N VAL A 338 -8.61 3.54 18.30
CA VAL A 338 -7.71 3.17 17.21
C VAL A 338 -7.48 4.36 16.27
N VAL A 339 -8.53 5.14 16.02
CA VAL A 339 -8.51 6.30 15.12
C VAL A 339 -8.86 7.55 15.92
N PHE A 340 -7.93 8.49 15.98
CA PHE A 340 -8.02 9.65 16.85
C PHE A 340 -8.42 10.93 16.11
N SER A 341 -9.17 11.79 16.77
CA SER A 341 -9.48 13.14 16.27
C SER A 341 -8.30 14.11 16.30
N ASN A 342 -7.29 13.83 17.13
CA ASN A 342 -6.32 14.83 17.56
C ASN A 342 -4.85 14.49 17.21
N TYR A 343 -4.60 13.87 16.05
CA TYR A 343 -3.27 13.40 15.63
C TYR A 343 -2.14 14.44 15.78
N SER A 344 -2.39 15.71 15.48
CA SER A 344 -1.39 16.80 15.60
C SER A 344 -0.87 17.00 17.03
N SER A 345 -1.61 16.55 18.04
CA SER A 345 -1.25 16.63 19.47
C SER A 345 -0.79 15.30 20.06
N ARG A 346 -0.75 14.23 19.26
CA ARG A 346 -0.35 12.89 19.71
C ARG A 346 1.08 12.59 19.31
N THR A 347 1.77 11.81 20.14
CA THR A 347 3.07 11.24 19.81
C THR A 347 2.87 9.84 19.24
N PRO A 348 3.37 9.54 18.03
CA PRO A 348 3.34 8.18 17.49
C PRO A 348 4.29 7.27 18.27
N ALA A 349 4.23 5.96 17.98
CA ALA A 349 5.13 4.96 18.55
C ALA A 349 6.60 5.34 18.27
N LYS A 350 7.47 4.99 19.21
CA LYS A 350 8.92 5.23 19.09
C LYS A 350 9.59 4.20 18.17
N VAL A 351 9.22 4.24 16.90
CA VAL A 351 9.60 3.26 15.87
C VAL A 351 10.12 4.02 14.63
N PRO A 352 11.28 3.63 14.06
CA PRO A 352 11.82 4.24 12.84
C PRO A 352 10.88 4.22 11.65
N MET A 353 11.09 5.16 10.72
CA MET A 353 10.20 5.36 9.57
C MET A 353 10.93 5.69 8.28
N LEU A 354 10.54 5.01 7.19
CA LEU A 354 10.82 5.40 5.81
C LEU A 354 9.51 5.88 5.18
N ILE A 355 9.38 7.17 4.89
CA ILE A 355 8.13 7.73 4.33
C ILE A 355 8.39 8.36 2.97
N GLY A 356 7.42 8.31 2.06
CA GLY A 356 7.57 8.99 0.78
C GLY A 356 6.29 9.06 -0.03
N ASN A 357 6.40 9.68 -1.19
CA ASN A 357 5.31 9.89 -2.13
C ASN A 357 5.84 9.95 -3.56
N ASN A 358 4.97 9.76 -4.54
CA ASN A 358 5.32 9.94 -5.94
C ASN A 358 5.32 11.42 -6.32
N ASP A 359 6.06 11.79 -7.36
CA ASP A 359 6.18 13.19 -7.76
C ASP A 359 4.87 13.76 -8.33
N TYR A 360 4.08 12.96 -9.05
CA TYR A 360 2.80 13.34 -9.64
C TYR A 360 1.68 12.32 -9.36
N GLU A 361 1.34 12.17 -8.08
CA GLU A 361 0.27 11.32 -7.55
C GLU A 361 -1.06 11.50 -8.29
N GLY A 362 -1.40 12.76 -8.61
CA GLY A 362 -2.60 13.14 -9.35
C GLY A 362 -2.78 12.43 -10.70
N GLY A 363 -1.71 11.91 -11.30
CA GLY A 363 -1.76 11.24 -12.61
C GLY A 363 -2.71 10.05 -12.68
N LEU A 364 -2.82 9.25 -11.61
CA LEU A 364 -3.76 8.13 -11.56
C LEU A 364 -5.21 8.63 -11.60
N PHE A 365 -5.51 9.56 -10.72
CA PHE A 365 -6.85 10.10 -10.56
C PHE A 365 -7.27 10.90 -11.79
N ARG A 366 -6.37 11.66 -12.42
CA ARG A 366 -6.62 12.32 -13.69
C ARG A 366 -7.09 11.34 -14.76
N THR A 367 -6.39 10.22 -14.92
CA THR A 367 -6.78 9.16 -15.85
C THR A 367 -8.13 8.54 -15.46
N GLN A 368 -8.36 8.26 -14.18
CA GLN A 368 -9.62 7.69 -13.68
C GLN A 368 -10.83 8.59 -13.93
N PHE A 369 -10.71 9.88 -13.64
CA PHE A 369 -11.81 10.83 -13.86
C PHE A 369 -12.08 11.02 -15.35
N ALA A 370 -11.03 11.07 -16.18
CA ALA A 370 -11.18 11.15 -17.63
C ALA A 370 -11.90 9.93 -18.23
N LEU A 371 -11.64 8.71 -17.71
CA LEU A 371 -12.38 7.50 -18.10
C LEU A 371 -13.89 7.57 -17.80
N ASN A 372 -14.26 8.39 -16.82
CA ASN A 372 -15.64 8.68 -16.45
C ASN A 372 -16.19 9.96 -17.12
N GLY A 373 -15.47 10.55 -18.08
CA GLY A 373 -15.87 11.76 -18.78
C GLY A 373 -15.75 13.05 -17.96
N LEU A 374 -14.99 13.03 -16.86
CA LEU A 374 -14.76 14.17 -15.98
C LEU A 374 -13.36 14.73 -16.19
N PHE A 375 -13.26 16.03 -16.48
CA PHE A 375 -12.00 16.71 -16.76
C PHE A 375 -11.82 17.92 -15.85
N PHE A 376 -10.61 18.09 -15.33
CA PHE A 376 -10.22 19.21 -14.48
C PHE A 376 -8.97 19.89 -15.03
N SER A 377 -8.77 21.16 -14.64
CA SER A 377 -7.60 21.94 -15.05
C SER A 377 -6.30 21.42 -14.44
N ASP A 378 -5.15 21.76 -15.03
CA ASP A 378 -3.85 21.42 -14.45
C ASP A 378 -3.66 22.04 -13.05
N ASN A 379 -4.23 23.23 -12.80
CA ASN A 379 -4.19 23.86 -11.49
C ASN A 379 -4.94 23.05 -10.42
N PHE A 380 -6.06 22.42 -10.79
CA PHE A 380 -6.76 21.49 -9.89
C PHE A 380 -5.85 20.32 -9.52
N TRP A 381 -5.17 19.70 -10.51
CA TRP A 381 -4.28 18.57 -10.25
C TRP A 381 -3.03 18.94 -9.45
N LYS A 382 -2.48 20.14 -9.66
CA LYS A 382 -1.40 20.70 -8.83
C LYS A 382 -1.85 20.84 -7.38
N ALA A 383 -3.02 21.44 -7.15
CA ALA A 383 -3.57 21.61 -5.81
C ALA A 383 -3.87 20.26 -5.13
N PHE A 384 -4.49 19.35 -5.87
CA PHE A 384 -4.78 18.00 -5.41
C PHE A 384 -3.50 17.25 -5.01
N ASN A 385 -2.44 17.29 -5.83
CA ASN A 385 -1.16 16.62 -5.56
C ASN A 385 -0.50 17.11 -4.26
N LEU A 386 -0.56 18.43 -4.02
CA LEU A 386 -0.05 19.05 -2.81
C LEU A 386 -0.91 18.71 -1.58
N GLN A 387 -2.23 18.88 -1.69
CA GLN A 387 -3.19 18.71 -0.61
C GLN A 387 -3.33 17.27 -0.15
N ALA A 388 -3.41 16.32 -1.08
CA ALA A 388 -3.71 14.93 -0.77
C ALA A 388 -2.47 14.10 -0.41
N PHE A 389 -1.27 14.48 -0.91
CA PHE A 389 -0.07 13.64 -0.82
C PHE A 389 1.20 14.36 -0.39
N THR A 390 1.70 15.31 -1.19
CA THR A 390 3.04 15.89 -0.98
C THR A 390 3.15 16.57 0.39
N CYS A 391 2.21 17.46 0.72
CA CYS A 391 2.24 18.20 1.97
C CYS A 391 1.93 17.33 3.20
N PRO A 392 0.90 16.47 3.20
CA PRO A 392 0.69 15.51 4.28
C PRO A 392 1.92 14.66 4.59
N THR A 393 2.63 14.17 3.55
CA THR A 393 3.85 13.37 3.71
C THR A 393 4.99 14.16 4.38
N GLY A 394 5.21 15.41 3.97
CA GLY A 394 6.21 16.28 4.60
C GLY A 394 5.88 16.62 6.06
N ILE A 395 4.62 16.96 6.35
CA ILE A 395 4.16 17.23 7.72
C ILE A 395 4.34 15.97 8.57
N ARG A 396 3.98 14.79 8.07
CA ARG A 396 4.08 13.55 8.83
C ARG A 396 5.52 13.15 9.11
N ALA A 397 6.44 13.35 8.16
CA ALA A 397 7.86 13.14 8.36
C ALA A 397 8.42 14.04 9.47
N ASN A 398 8.01 15.32 9.50
CA ASN A 398 8.39 16.25 10.56
C ASN A 398 7.86 15.80 11.94
N LEU A 399 6.62 15.31 12.03
CA LEU A 399 6.08 14.76 13.27
C LEU A 399 6.84 13.52 13.76
N SER A 400 7.33 12.68 12.84
CA SER A 400 8.17 11.53 13.18
C SER A 400 9.51 11.97 13.78
N VAL A 401 10.18 12.93 13.16
CA VAL A 401 11.43 13.51 13.67
C VAL A 401 11.22 14.19 15.02
N ALA A 402 10.13 14.96 15.17
CA ALA A 402 9.78 15.63 16.42
C ALA A 402 9.50 14.64 17.57
N ALA A 403 9.02 13.44 17.25
CA ALA A 403 8.84 12.35 18.20
C ALA A 403 10.17 11.62 18.56
N GLY A 404 11.29 12.00 17.93
CA GLY A 404 12.61 11.40 18.14
C GLY A 404 12.85 10.10 17.36
N ASN A 405 12.05 9.83 16.33
CA ASN A 405 12.20 8.63 15.50
C ASN A 405 13.24 8.85 14.39
N PRO A 406 14.20 7.92 14.19
CA PRO A 406 14.98 7.88 12.96
C PRO A 406 14.04 7.83 11.76
N THR A 407 14.17 8.81 10.86
CA THR A 407 13.24 9.02 9.75
C THR A 407 14.02 9.24 8.47
N TRP A 408 13.62 8.59 7.39
CA TRP A 408 14.12 8.82 6.04
C TRP A 408 12.96 9.20 5.13
N ARG A 409 13.23 10.05 4.15
CA ARG A 409 12.20 10.49 3.21
C ARG A 409 12.64 10.32 1.76
N TYR A 410 11.75 9.78 0.94
CA TYR A 410 11.94 9.68 -0.50
C TYR A 410 10.84 10.41 -1.28
N ARG A 411 11.14 10.73 -2.53
CA ARG A 411 10.20 11.12 -3.57
C ARG A 411 10.48 10.29 -4.83
N TYR A 412 9.49 9.56 -5.33
CA TYR A 412 9.66 8.71 -6.51
C TYR A 412 9.39 9.50 -7.79
N MET A 413 10.35 9.48 -8.71
CA MET A 413 10.41 10.31 -9.92
C MET A 413 10.57 9.48 -11.21
N GLY A 414 10.58 8.15 -11.10
CA GLY A 414 10.79 7.25 -12.23
C GLY A 414 9.56 7.17 -13.16
N VAL A 415 9.75 7.49 -14.43
CA VAL A 415 8.73 7.35 -15.48
C VAL A 415 9.23 6.39 -16.55
N PHE A 416 8.52 5.29 -16.73
CA PHE A 416 8.95 4.20 -17.63
C PHE A 416 7.84 3.85 -18.64
N PRO A 417 8.20 3.55 -19.91
CA PRO A 417 7.22 3.26 -20.95
C PRO A 417 6.23 2.14 -20.60
N ASN A 418 6.70 1.08 -19.94
CA ASN A 418 5.86 -0.06 -19.56
C ASN A 418 4.99 0.17 -18.32
N LEU A 419 5.06 1.37 -17.72
CA LEU A 419 4.25 1.81 -16.57
C LEU A 419 3.44 3.07 -16.88
N ALA A 420 3.49 3.60 -18.11
CA ALA A 420 2.78 4.82 -18.48
C ALA A 420 1.27 4.55 -18.59
N ILE A 421 0.49 4.77 -17.52
CA ILE A 421 -0.95 4.47 -17.54
C ILE A 421 -1.76 5.36 -18.50
N SER A 422 -1.27 6.57 -18.75
CA SER A 422 -1.69 7.46 -19.82
C SER A 422 -0.49 8.30 -20.27
N ASP A 423 -0.61 9.00 -21.39
CA ASP A 423 0.44 9.89 -21.90
C ASP A 423 0.78 11.04 -20.93
N GLU A 424 -0.15 11.38 -20.03
CA GLU A 424 -0.07 12.51 -19.09
C GLU A 424 0.13 12.08 -17.64
N ALA A 425 0.14 10.78 -17.35
CA ALA A 425 0.10 10.27 -15.98
C ALA A 425 1.40 10.49 -15.18
N GLY A 426 2.53 10.74 -15.85
CA GLY A 426 3.83 10.95 -15.19
C GLY A 426 4.15 9.87 -14.15
N THR A 427 4.57 10.29 -12.95
CA THR A 427 4.74 9.43 -11.77
C THR A 427 3.46 9.33 -10.95
N TRP A 428 2.45 8.72 -11.57
CA TRP A 428 1.12 8.51 -10.99
C TRP A 428 1.14 7.79 -9.64
N HIS A 429 0.08 7.95 -8.86
CA HIS A 429 -0.08 7.30 -7.56
C HIS A 429 0.02 5.77 -7.65
N SER A 430 0.92 5.15 -6.90
CA SER A 430 1.27 3.71 -6.94
C SER A 430 2.24 3.28 -8.07
N ALA A 431 2.80 4.19 -8.87
CA ALA A 431 3.77 3.87 -9.93
C ALA A 431 5.05 3.17 -9.41
N GLU A 432 5.41 3.39 -8.15
CA GLU A 432 6.54 2.78 -7.45
C GLU A 432 6.27 1.32 -7.07
N VAL A 433 5.00 0.88 -6.99
CA VAL A 433 4.65 -0.46 -6.49
C VAL A 433 5.10 -1.56 -7.47
N PRO A 434 4.76 -1.53 -8.78
CA PRO A 434 5.26 -2.55 -9.71
C PRO A 434 6.78 -2.56 -9.84
N MET A 435 7.43 -1.41 -9.59
CA MET A 435 8.87 -1.27 -9.56
C MET A 435 9.47 -1.96 -8.34
N LEU A 436 8.94 -1.69 -7.15
CA LEU A 436 9.36 -2.28 -5.89
C LEU A 436 9.20 -3.81 -5.94
N PHE A 437 8.05 -4.31 -6.38
CA PHE A 437 7.77 -5.74 -6.44
C PHE A 437 8.33 -6.45 -7.69
N ASN A 438 8.98 -5.75 -8.62
CA ASN A 438 9.49 -6.29 -9.89
C ASN A 438 8.41 -7.02 -10.72
N THR A 439 7.25 -6.41 -10.86
CA THR A 439 6.07 -7.00 -11.52
C THR A 439 5.62 -6.21 -12.74
N ALA A 440 6.29 -5.09 -13.06
CA ALA A 440 5.97 -4.26 -14.22
C ALA A 440 5.71 -5.10 -15.49
N PRO A 441 4.66 -4.77 -16.28
CA PRO A 441 4.33 -5.54 -17.47
C PRO A 441 5.49 -5.71 -18.44
N THR A 442 5.58 -6.88 -19.06
CA THR A 442 6.64 -7.23 -20.01
C THR A 442 6.26 -6.98 -21.47
N THR A 443 5.03 -6.50 -21.73
CA THR A 443 4.55 -6.16 -23.09
C THR A 443 5.44 -5.11 -23.76
N THR A 444 5.93 -4.17 -22.96
CA THR A 444 7.03 -3.27 -23.32
C THR A 444 8.23 -3.66 -22.43
N PRO A 445 9.40 -3.98 -23.00
CA PRO A 445 10.57 -4.36 -22.21
C PRO A 445 10.97 -3.27 -21.22
N ALA A 446 11.34 -3.69 -20.00
CA ALA A 446 11.89 -2.77 -19.01
C ALA A 446 13.24 -2.21 -19.49
N THR A 447 13.47 -0.91 -19.25
CA THR A 447 14.76 -0.30 -19.59
C THR A 447 15.86 -0.73 -18.62
N THR A 448 17.13 -0.59 -19.01
CA THR A 448 18.26 -0.86 -18.10
C THR A 448 18.19 0.00 -16.84
N ALA A 449 17.82 1.28 -16.98
CA ALA A 449 17.63 2.19 -15.85
C ALA A 449 16.51 1.71 -14.93
N GLN A 450 15.37 1.31 -15.50
CA GLN A 450 14.24 0.77 -14.74
C GLN A 450 14.64 -0.42 -13.86
N ILE A 451 15.35 -1.39 -14.45
CA ILE A 451 15.82 -2.58 -13.72
C ILE A 451 16.77 -2.19 -12.59
N ALA A 452 17.74 -1.30 -12.86
CA ALA A 452 18.72 -0.85 -11.87
C ALA A 452 18.06 -0.09 -10.71
N ILE A 453 17.11 0.80 -11.01
CA ILE A 453 16.35 1.56 -10.01
C ILE A 453 15.48 0.63 -9.17
N GLY A 454 14.77 -0.31 -9.80
CA GLY A 454 13.95 -1.29 -9.07
C GLY A 454 14.78 -2.16 -8.12
N ASN A 455 15.96 -2.63 -8.56
CA ASN A 455 16.89 -3.37 -7.70
C ASN A 455 17.36 -2.52 -6.51
N TYR A 456 17.72 -1.26 -6.76
CA TYR A 456 18.13 -0.33 -5.71
C TYR A 456 17.03 -0.04 -4.69
N MET A 457 15.79 0.13 -5.14
CA MET A 457 14.64 0.31 -4.26
C MET A 457 14.42 -0.91 -3.36
N ARG A 458 14.41 -2.12 -3.92
CA ARG A 458 14.28 -3.34 -3.09
C ARG A 458 15.40 -3.47 -2.06
N GLY A 459 16.63 -3.17 -2.45
CA GLY A 459 17.77 -3.16 -1.54
C GLY A 459 17.60 -2.16 -0.40
N ALA A 460 17.09 -0.94 -0.67
CA ALA A 460 16.82 0.05 0.36
C ALA A 460 15.71 -0.38 1.33
N TRP A 461 14.58 -0.91 0.83
CA TRP A 461 13.49 -1.40 1.69
C TRP A 461 13.95 -2.58 2.55
N ALA A 462 14.72 -3.49 1.97
CA ALA A 462 15.29 -4.61 2.71
C ALA A 462 16.36 -4.17 3.71
N ALA A 463 17.20 -3.19 3.39
CA ALA A 463 18.17 -2.62 4.31
C ALA A 463 17.46 -2.00 5.52
N PHE A 464 16.39 -1.23 5.30
CA PHE A 464 15.54 -0.71 6.37
C PHE A 464 14.92 -1.83 7.19
N ALA A 465 14.38 -2.89 6.57
CA ALA A 465 13.78 -4.00 7.31
C ALA A 465 14.80 -4.78 8.16
N LYS A 466 16.01 -4.98 7.63
CA LYS A 466 17.11 -5.70 8.30
C LYS A 466 17.66 -4.95 9.50
N ASP A 467 17.74 -3.64 9.40
CA ASP A 467 18.12 -2.72 10.48
C ASP A 467 17.34 -1.40 10.35
N PRO A 468 16.20 -1.26 11.03
CA PRO A 468 15.38 -0.05 10.93
C PRO A 468 16.05 1.21 11.50
N LYS A 469 17.15 1.09 12.26
CA LYS A 469 17.84 2.23 12.88
C LYS A 469 18.97 2.77 12.01
N GLU A 470 19.77 1.89 11.42
CA GLU A 470 20.96 2.30 10.67
C GLU A 470 21.03 1.73 9.25
N GLY A 471 20.12 0.81 8.89
CA GLY A 471 20.15 0.10 7.61
C GLY A 471 20.15 1.02 6.40
N LEU A 472 19.30 2.05 6.40
CA LEU A 472 19.28 3.05 5.33
C LEU A 472 20.49 3.99 5.37
N THR A 473 20.97 4.39 6.54
CA THR A 473 22.22 5.16 6.67
C THR A 473 23.39 4.40 6.06
N ASN A 474 23.52 3.11 6.36
CA ASN A 474 24.53 2.21 5.79
C ASN A 474 24.31 1.95 4.29
N TYR A 475 23.07 2.05 3.82
CA TYR A 475 22.72 2.01 2.39
C TYR A 475 23.03 3.33 1.66
N GLY A 476 23.51 4.35 2.37
CA GLY A 476 23.91 5.66 1.82
C GLY A 476 22.80 6.71 1.83
N TRP A 477 21.72 6.51 2.59
CA TRP A 477 20.65 7.48 2.73
C TRP A 477 20.85 8.35 3.98
N PRO A 478 20.82 9.69 3.87
CA PRO A 478 20.88 10.55 5.03
C PRO A 478 19.57 10.48 5.83
N VAL A 479 19.70 10.57 7.16
CA VAL A 479 18.54 10.81 8.03
C VAL A 479 17.86 12.12 7.62
N TYR A 480 16.54 12.13 7.57
CA TYR A 480 15.72 13.26 7.13
C TYR A 480 15.97 14.51 7.97
N ASN A 481 16.26 15.62 7.29
CA ASN A 481 16.53 16.92 7.86
C ASN A 481 16.06 18.03 6.90
N THR A 482 15.12 18.86 7.33
CA THR A 482 14.55 19.94 6.50
C THR A 482 15.53 21.03 6.10
N SER A 483 16.69 21.12 6.75
CA SER A 483 17.72 22.13 6.52
C SER A 483 18.92 21.63 5.71
N GLN A 484 18.92 20.36 5.30
CA GLN A 484 20.02 19.72 4.56
C GLN A 484 19.50 18.96 3.34
N ASP A 485 20.41 18.54 2.46
CA ASP A 485 20.07 17.67 1.34
C ASP A 485 19.79 16.26 1.87
N SER A 486 18.53 16.00 2.23
CA SER A 486 18.11 14.77 2.89
C SER A 486 16.93 14.06 2.21
N LEU A 487 16.30 14.66 1.21
CA LEU A 487 15.24 14.01 0.44
C LEU A 487 15.87 13.17 -0.67
N VAL A 488 15.57 11.88 -0.68
CA VAL A 488 16.04 10.94 -1.70
C VAL A 488 15.13 10.97 -2.93
N ARG A 489 15.68 11.28 -4.11
CA ARG A 489 14.92 11.30 -5.37
C ARG A 489 15.13 10.00 -6.15
N LEU A 490 14.20 9.05 -6.01
CA LEU A 490 14.30 7.74 -6.64
C LEU A 490 13.96 7.82 -8.12
N GLY A 491 14.88 7.41 -8.99
CA GLY A 491 14.69 7.38 -10.44
C GLY A 491 14.72 8.75 -11.13
N TYR A 492 15.15 9.79 -10.43
CA TYR A 492 15.36 11.12 -11.00
C TYR A 492 16.36 11.06 -12.16
N GLU A 493 15.96 11.60 -13.32
CA GLU A 493 16.74 11.57 -14.57
C GLU A 493 17.23 10.15 -14.96
N ASN A 494 16.45 9.11 -14.65
CA ASN A 494 16.81 7.71 -14.86
C ASN A 494 18.10 7.27 -14.12
N MET A 495 18.50 7.99 -13.07
CA MET A 495 19.66 7.65 -12.26
C MET A 495 19.28 6.74 -11.08
N THR A 496 20.14 5.74 -10.85
CA THR A 496 20.09 4.89 -9.65
C THR A 496 20.86 5.56 -8.51
N GLY A 497 20.36 5.45 -7.28
CA GLY A 497 21.02 6.02 -6.10
C GLY A 497 20.13 7.00 -5.34
N PRO A 498 20.68 7.68 -4.32
CA PRO A 498 19.89 8.53 -3.43
C PRO A 498 19.51 9.87 -4.06
N ASN A 499 20.30 10.42 -5.00
CA ASN A 499 20.03 11.69 -5.71
C ASN A 499 19.49 12.80 -4.79
N LEU A 500 20.29 13.16 -3.78
CA LEU A 500 19.86 14.00 -2.67
C LEU A 500 19.46 15.42 -3.11
N ILE A 501 18.53 16.00 -2.35
CA ILE A 501 18.11 17.40 -2.46
C ILE A 501 17.51 17.88 -1.15
N ASN A 502 17.55 19.18 -0.91
CA ASN A 502 16.88 19.78 0.22
C ASN A 502 15.34 19.60 0.10
N PRO A 503 14.65 19.02 1.11
CA PRO A 503 13.20 18.82 1.09
C PRO A 503 12.38 20.09 0.83
N TYR A 504 12.88 21.25 1.27
CA TYR A 504 12.25 22.55 1.07
C TYR A 504 11.91 22.85 -0.40
N ARG A 505 12.66 22.28 -1.35
CA ARG A 505 12.40 22.46 -2.78
C ARG A 505 11.02 21.92 -3.21
N TYR A 506 10.52 20.88 -2.56
CA TYR A 506 9.21 20.29 -2.88
C TYR A 506 8.13 20.62 -1.84
N ASP A 507 8.53 21.09 -0.66
CA ASP A 507 7.60 21.41 0.43
C ASP A 507 7.28 22.90 0.56
N ALA A 508 7.97 23.79 -0.17
CA ALA A 508 7.80 25.24 -0.03
C ALA A 508 6.35 25.70 -0.18
N ASP A 509 5.60 25.09 -1.10
CA ASP A 509 4.20 25.45 -1.38
C ASP A 509 3.24 25.02 -0.25
N CYS A 510 3.67 24.11 0.63
CA CYS A 510 2.81 23.54 1.66
C CYS A 510 2.32 24.56 2.71
N VAL A 511 2.97 25.72 2.83
CA VAL A 511 2.52 26.81 3.70
C VAL A 511 1.21 27.46 3.21
N PHE A 512 0.84 27.25 1.95
CA PHE A 512 -0.38 27.78 1.33
C PHE A 512 -1.48 26.71 1.18
N VAL A 513 -1.21 25.48 1.62
CA VAL A 513 -2.09 24.33 1.38
C VAL A 513 -2.83 23.97 2.67
N ASN A 514 -4.16 23.98 2.60
CA ASN A 514 -4.98 23.42 3.68
C ASN A 514 -5.13 21.90 3.50
N VAL A 515 -4.28 21.12 4.17
CA VAL A 515 -4.30 19.65 4.14
C VAL A 515 -5.50 19.03 4.85
N SER A 516 -6.22 19.78 5.70
CA SER A 516 -7.44 19.27 6.35
C SER A 516 -8.68 19.37 5.45
N SER A 517 -8.56 19.99 4.28
CA SER A 517 -9.62 20.10 3.27
C SER A 517 -9.41 19.06 2.18
N THR A 518 -10.51 18.59 1.58
CA THR A 518 -10.51 17.79 0.35
C THR A 518 -10.99 18.60 -0.87
N ASP A 519 -11.25 19.89 -0.67
CA ASP A 519 -11.58 20.82 -1.76
C ASP A 519 -10.29 21.32 -2.42
N SER A 520 -10.03 20.78 -3.61
CA SER A 520 -8.90 21.15 -4.48
C SER A 520 -9.26 22.17 -5.56
N SER A 521 -10.45 22.80 -5.47
CA SER A 521 -10.85 23.89 -6.38
C SER A 521 -10.23 25.25 -6.02
N VAL A 522 -9.66 25.36 -4.82
CA VAL A 522 -8.97 26.56 -4.34
C VAL A 522 -7.65 26.71 -5.09
N ALA A 523 -7.49 27.83 -5.81
CA ALA A 523 -6.25 28.15 -6.50
C ALA A 523 -5.11 28.36 -5.50
N ILE A 524 -4.02 27.61 -5.68
CA ILE A 524 -2.75 27.85 -4.98
C ILE A 524 -1.99 28.93 -5.77
N PRO A 525 -1.42 29.95 -5.11
CA PRO A 525 -0.64 30.98 -5.79
C PRO A 525 0.44 30.39 -6.71
N ASP A 526 0.62 30.98 -7.89
CA ASP A 526 1.75 30.67 -8.75
C ASP A 526 3.02 31.29 -8.14
N ILE A 527 3.77 30.46 -7.42
CA ILE A 527 5.05 30.80 -6.83
C ILE A 527 6.13 30.49 -7.89
N PRO A 528 7.20 31.32 -8.00
CA PRO A 528 8.31 31.01 -8.89
C PRO A 528 8.80 29.58 -8.66
N ASP A 529 8.89 28.80 -9.74
CA ASP A 529 9.48 27.46 -9.68
C ASP A 529 10.88 27.57 -9.07
N MET A 530 11.04 27.06 -7.85
CA MET A 530 12.29 27.11 -7.11
C MET A 530 13.25 25.99 -7.55
N GLY A 531 13.15 25.56 -8.81
CA GLY A 531 13.95 24.49 -9.42
C GLY A 531 13.42 23.10 -9.11
N ALA A 532 12.12 22.96 -8.87
CA ALA A 532 11.46 21.71 -8.52
C ALA A 532 10.54 21.17 -9.63
N SER A 533 10.13 22.00 -10.61
CA SER A 533 9.07 21.63 -11.54
C SER A 533 9.57 21.26 -12.94
N VAL A 534 9.63 19.95 -13.19
CA VAL A 534 9.35 19.36 -14.51
C VAL A 534 8.51 18.12 -14.24
N THR A 535 7.25 18.10 -14.68
CA THR A 535 6.47 16.85 -14.72
C THR A 535 7.12 15.95 -15.76
N PRO A 536 7.81 14.86 -15.38
CA PRO A 536 8.46 14.01 -16.36
C PRO A 536 7.38 13.24 -17.11
N THR A 537 7.40 13.29 -18.44
CA THR A 537 6.54 12.47 -19.30
C THR A 537 7.38 11.34 -19.91
N ALA A 538 6.76 10.19 -20.17
CA ALA A 538 7.47 9.05 -20.78
C ALA A 538 8.05 9.38 -22.17
N ASN A 539 7.55 10.44 -22.82
CA ASN A 539 7.99 10.92 -24.13
C ASN A 539 9.07 12.03 -24.08
N GLY A 540 9.60 12.36 -22.90
CA GLY A 540 10.87 13.10 -22.77
C GLY A 540 10.85 14.59 -23.12
N THR A 541 9.70 15.25 -23.30
CA THR A 541 9.67 16.71 -23.46
C THR A 541 9.59 17.41 -22.10
N SER A 542 10.75 17.77 -21.55
CA SER A 542 10.85 18.79 -20.50
C SER A 542 10.78 20.18 -21.17
N PRO A 543 10.00 21.17 -20.67
CA PRO A 543 10.12 22.54 -21.14
C PRO A 543 11.48 23.08 -20.71
N THR A 544 12.30 23.51 -21.67
CA THR A 544 13.57 24.17 -21.40
C THR A 544 13.35 25.38 -20.49
N PRO A 545 14.09 25.54 -19.37
CA PRO A 545 13.98 26.74 -18.56
C PRO A 545 14.39 27.95 -19.40
N THR A 546 13.53 28.96 -19.44
CA THR A 546 13.82 30.21 -20.16
C THR A 546 14.96 30.91 -19.44
N PRO A 547 16.10 31.20 -20.08
CA PRO A 547 17.16 31.96 -19.45
C PRO A 547 16.67 33.41 -19.31
N THR A 548 16.59 33.91 -18.08
CA THR A 548 16.54 35.35 -17.84
C THR A 548 17.82 35.99 -18.39
N ALA A 549 17.69 36.73 -19.48
CA ALA A 549 18.77 37.56 -20.01
C ALA A 549 18.32 39.02 -20.11
N SER A 550 18.89 39.80 -19.20
CA SER A 550 19.16 41.24 -19.31
C SER A 550 19.97 41.58 -20.57
N GLY A 551 19.70 42.73 -21.20
CA GLY A 551 20.72 43.45 -21.97
C GLY A 551 20.42 43.70 -23.46
N THR A 552 20.15 44.97 -23.75
CA THR A 552 20.20 45.72 -25.03
C THR A 552 21.06 45.18 -26.18
N GLY A 553 20.53 45.23 -27.41
CA GLY A 553 21.31 45.17 -28.65
C GLY A 553 20.45 45.14 -29.93
N THR A 554 20.48 46.22 -30.69
CA THR A 554 19.84 46.41 -32.02
C THR A 554 20.55 45.64 -33.13
N GLY A 555 19.81 45.08 -34.09
CA GLY A 555 20.39 44.59 -35.35
C GLY A 555 19.38 43.95 -36.32
N SER A 556 19.17 44.60 -37.46
CA SER A 556 18.39 44.17 -38.63
C SER A 556 19.11 43.12 -39.48
N GLY A 557 18.38 42.21 -40.15
CA GLY A 557 18.96 41.36 -41.20
C GLY A 557 17.98 40.36 -41.83
N SER A 558 17.88 40.42 -43.16
CA SER A 558 17.02 39.69 -44.10
C SER A 558 17.24 38.18 -44.16
N GLY A 559 16.19 37.46 -44.56
CA GLY A 559 16.16 35.99 -44.64
C GLY A 559 16.77 35.34 -45.88
N THR A 560 16.82 34.01 -45.81
CA THR A 560 16.93 33.04 -46.91
C THR A 560 16.36 31.69 -46.44
N THR A 561 15.82 30.94 -47.40
CA THR A 561 14.99 29.74 -47.27
C THR A 561 15.75 28.41 -47.34
N SER A 562 15.13 27.38 -46.72
CA SER A 562 15.21 25.92 -46.94
C SER A 562 16.26 25.09 -46.16
N PRO A 563 16.01 23.77 -45.93
CA PRO A 563 14.75 23.06 -45.68
C PRO A 563 14.76 22.32 -44.31
N SER A 564 13.56 22.02 -43.81
CA SER A 564 13.32 21.23 -42.61
C SER A 564 13.81 19.78 -42.78
N PRO A 565 14.65 19.22 -41.88
CA PRO A 565 14.81 17.79 -41.77
C PRO A 565 13.61 17.21 -41.02
N SER A 566 12.92 16.29 -41.68
CA SER A 566 11.88 15.43 -41.15
C SER A 566 12.29 14.80 -39.80
N SER A 567 11.66 15.23 -38.72
CA SER A 567 11.66 14.49 -37.46
C SER A 567 10.73 13.29 -37.61
N THR A 568 11.30 12.10 -37.80
CA THR A 568 10.62 10.84 -37.48
C THR A 568 10.40 10.79 -35.97
N GLY A 569 9.31 11.40 -35.52
CA GLY A 569 8.79 11.15 -34.19
C GLY A 569 8.28 9.71 -34.15
N ASN A 570 8.89 8.88 -33.31
CA ASN A 570 8.21 7.69 -32.81
C ASN A 570 7.07 8.18 -31.91
N ALA A 571 5.96 8.56 -32.54
CA ALA A 571 4.67 8.54 -31.87
C ALA A 571 4.45 7.10 -31.43
N GLY A 572 4.26 6.86 -30.13
CA GLY A 572 3.76 5.57 -29.66
C GLY A 572 2.54 5.21 -30.51
N GLU A 573 2.55 4.03 -31.12
CA GLU A 573 1.46 3.58 -31.99
C GLU A 573 0.13 3.73 -31.26
N LYS A 574 -0.74 4.59 -31.79
CA LYS A 574 -2.15 4.62 -31.39
C LYS A 574 -2.77 3.27 -31.76
N VAL A 575 -3.38 2.63 -30.77
CA VAL A 575 -3.74 1.21 -30.79
C VAL A 575 -4.81 0.93 -31.86
N ALA A 576 -4.58 -0.10 -32.68
CA ALA A 576 -5.58 -0.67 -33.59
C ALA A 576 -6.64 -1.47 -32.80
N VAL A 577 -7.89 -1.36 -33.24
CA VAL A 577 -9.11 -1.95 -32.64
C VAL A 577 -9.00 -3.45 -32.30
N SER A 578 -8.09 -4.21 -32.91
CA SER A 578 -7.89 -5.65 -32.67
C SER A 578 -7.24 -6.00 -31.32
N VAL A 579 -6.55 -5.08 -30.64
CA VAL A 579 -5.92 -5.33 -29.33
C VAL A 579 -6.94 -5.35 -28.18
N TYR A 580 -8.15 -4.83 -28.42
CA TYR A 580 -9.23 -4.72 -27.44
C TYR A 580 -9.77 -6.08 -26.93
N LEU A 581 -9.72 -7.14 -27.73
CA LEU A 581 -10.45 -8.39 -27.43
C LEU A 581 -9.73 -9.34 -26.46
N ALA A 582 -8.45 -9.10 -26.13
CA ALA A 582 -7.66 -10.02 -25.32
C ALA A 582 -7.36 -9.55 -23.88
N MET A 583 -7.48 -8.25 -23.57
CA MET A 583 -7.03 -7.69 -22.26
C MET A 583 -8.10 -6.96 -21.46
N ALA A 584 -9.33 -6.90 -21.96
CA ALA A 584 -10.40 -6.11 -21.36
C ALA A 584 -11.25 -6.97 -20.40
N GLY A 585 -10.79 -7.19 -19.17
CA GLY A 585 -11.59 -7.85 -18.12
C GLY A 585 -11.43 -7.26 -16.72
N VAL A 586 -10.56 -6.27 -16.54
CA VAL A 586 -9.89 -6.11 -15.23
C VAL A 586 -9.81 -4.65 -14.74
N MET A 587 -10.11 -3.63 -15.56
CA MET A 587 -9.93 -2.23 -15.18
C MET A 587 -10.92 -1.72 -14.12
N ALA A 588 -12.11 -2.33 -13.99
CA ALA A 588 -13.15 -1.83 -13.09
C ALA A 588 -12.83 -2.05 -11.59
N ALA A 589 -11.93 -2.99 -11.28
CA ALA A 589 -11.52 -3.32 -9.90
C ALA A 589 -10.14 -2.76 -9.48
N ALA A 590 -9.36 -2.17 -10.40
CA ALA A 590 -8.12 -1.45 -10.07
C ALA A 590 -8.36 0.03 -9.74
N LEU A 591 -9.53 0.57 -10.10
CA LEU A 591 -9.73 2.01 -10.27
C LEU A 591 -10.80 2.60 -9.34
N MET A 592 -11.27 1.84 -8.35
CA MET A 592 -12.25 2.26 -7.33
C MET A 592 -11.85 1.76 -5.95
#